data_AF-A0AAW4T2C8-F1
#
_entry.id   AF-A0AAW4T2C8-F1
#
_cell.length_a   1.000
_cell.length_b   1.000
_cell.length_c   1.000
_cell.angle_alpha   90.00
_cell.angle_beta   90.00
_cell.angle_gamma   90.00
#
_symmetry.space_group_name_H-M   'P 1'
#
loop_
_entity.id
_entity.type
_entity.pdbx_description
1 polymer ?
#
loop_
_entity_poly.entity_id
_entity_poly.type
_entity_poly.pdbx_seq_one_letter_code
_entity_poly.pdbx_strand_id
1 'polypeptide(L)'
;MSKYIEQQPYSCGLSLVRNEKYEYAYINEKGDEVVPFGTYSWCDPQFVCGYARVLIQSAFDTKKWGIIDTQGTVVIPLEYDKIWILKEGYLSCIKAFQKEKEVTLNLFKLKKRFILDGLTYV
;
A
#
# COMPACT_ATOMS: atom_id res chain seq x y z
N MET A 1 -22.48 -16.36 10.01
CA MET A 1 -22.14 -15.36 8.98
C MET A 1 -20.66 -15.48 8.67
N SER A 2 -20.26 -15.34 7.40
CA SER A 2 -18.84 -15.23 7.06
C SER A 2 -18.29 -13.93 7.66
N LYS A 3 -17.05 -13.94 8.17
CA LYS A 3 -16.38 -12.76 8.76
C LYS A 3 -16.24 -11.61 7.75
N TYR A 4 -16.32 -11.91 6.46
CA TYR A 4 -16.13 -11.01 5.34
C TYR A 4 -17.26 -11.19 4.31
N ILE A 5 -17.61 -10.11 3.62
CA ILE A 5 -18.53 -10.13 2.47
C ILE A 5 -17.78 -10.35 1.15
N GLU A 6 -16.49 -10.05 1.14
CA GLU A 6 -15.61 -10.22 -0.02
C GLU A 6 -14.20 -10.57 0.45
N GLN A 7 -13.56 -11.48 -0.28
CA GLN A 7 -12.17 -11.87 -0.05
C GLN A 7 -11.49 -12.14 -1.40
N GLN A 8 -10.38 -11.43 -1.66
CA GLN A 8 -9.57 -11.61 -2.86
C GLN A 8 -8.58 -12.78 -2.69
N PRO A 9 -8.10 -13.41 -3.77
CA PRO A 9 -7.04 -14.41 -3.68
C PRO A 9 -5.81 -13.88 -2.97
N TYR A 10 -5.12 -14.75 -2.22
CA TYR A 10 -3.86 -14.38 -1.58
C TYR A 10 -2.80 -13.99 -2.63
N SER A 11 -2.07 -12.92 -2.34
CA SER A 11 -0.92 -12.46 -3.10
C SER A 11 0.14 -11.98 -2.11
N CYS A 12 1.39 -12.43 -2.28
CA CYS A 12 2.48 -12.15 -1.35
C CYS A 12 2.14 -12.45 0.14
N GLY A 13 1.37 -13.51 0.39
CA GLY A 13 0.97 -13.93 1.74
C GLY A 13 -0.18 -13.13 2.37
N LEU A 14 -0.74 -12.16 1.64
CA LEU A 14 -1.86 -11.32 2.11
C LEU A 14 -3.07 -11.41 1.19
N SER A 15 -4.26 -11.21 1.75
CA SER A 15 -5.52 -11.14 1.02
C SER A 15 -6.25 -9.84 1.38
N LEU A 16 -6.78 -9.15 0.38
CA LEU A 16 -7.70 -8.02 0.59
C LEU A 16 -9.08 -8.57 0.93
N VAL A 17 -9.64 -8.13 2.05
CA VAL A 17 -10.99 -8.47 2.50
C VAL A 17 -11.84 -7.23 2.67
N ARG A 18 -13.16 -7.40 2.57
CA ARG A 18 -14.15 -6.35 2.87
C ARG A 18 -15.16 -6.81 3.91
N ASN A 19 -15.44 -5.95 4.88
CA ASN A 19 -16.46 -6.21 5.91
C ASN A 19 -17.85 -5.70 5.48
N GLU A 20 -18.88 -5.95 6.30
CA GLU A 20 -20.27 -5.51 6.05
C GLU A 20 -20.43 -3.97 6.01
N LYS A 21 -19.46 -3.22 6.57
CA LYS A 21 -19.41 -1.75 6.50
C LYS A 21 -18.71 -1.22 5.26
N TYR A 22 -18.37 -2.09 4.30
CA TYR A 22 -17.65 -1.76 3.07
C TYR A 22 -16.22 -1.25 3.30
N GLU A 23 -15.63 -1.52 4.47
CA GLU A 23 -14.25 -1.16 4.78
C GLU A 23 -13.29 -2.27 4.33
N TYR A 24 -12.10 -1.87 3.92
CA TYR A 24 -11.05 -2.78 3.45
C TYR A 24 -10.01 -3.09 4.54
N ALA A 25 -9.50 -4.31 4.55
CA ALA A 25 -8.34 -4.72 5.33
C ALA A 25 -7.45 -5.67 4.51
N TYR A 26 -6.15 -5.73 4.83
CA TYR A 26 -5.29 -6.81 4.39
C TYR A 26 -5.07 -7.78 5.54
N ILE A 27 -5.36 -9.06 5.30
CA ILE A 27 -5.18 -10.13 6.28
C ILE A 27 -4.10 -11.11 5.82
N ASN A 28 -3.40 -11.73 6.78
CA ASN A 28 -2.52 -12.86 6.51
C ASN A 28 -3.31 -14.18 6.41
N GLU A 29 -2.62 -15.28 6.10
CA GLU A 29 -3.23 -16.62 5.97
C GLU A 29 -3.86 -17.17 7.26
N LYS A 30 -3.46 -16.64 8.43
CA LYS A 30 -4.06 -16.97 9.72
C LYS A 30 -5.34 -16.17 10.00
N GLY A 31 -5.65 -15.18 9.16
CA GLY A 31 -6.76 -14.25 9.33
C GLY A 31 -6.47 -13.08 10.25
N ASP A 32 -5.21 -12.86 10.63
CA ASP A 32 -4.78 -11.68 11.38
C ASP A 32 -4.73 -10.46 10.46
N GLU A 33 -5.15 -9.31 10.96
CA GLU A 33 -5.12 -8.05 10.23
C GLU A 33 -3.70 -7.48 10.21
N VAL A 34 -3.10 -7.42 9.02
CA VAL A 34 -1.82 -6.72 8.79
C VAL A 34 -2.06 -5.25 8.50
N VAL A 35 -3.13 -4.95 7.77
CA VAL A 35 -3.67 -3.59 7.64
C VAL A 35 -5.12 -3.61 8.15
N PRO A 36 -5.43 -2.94 9.26
CA PRO A 36 -6.76 -2.96 9.86
C PRO A 36 -7.85 -2.35 8.97
N PHE A 37 -9.09 -2.77 9.22
CA PHE A 37 -10.27 -2.19 8.57
C PHE A 37 -10.33 -0.67 8.72
N GLY A 38 -10.63 0.02 7.61
CA GLY A 38 -10.82 1.48 7.61
C GLY A 38 -9.52 2.29 7.65
N THR A 39 -8.34 1.64 7.68
CA THR A 39 -7.04 2.34 7.58
C THR A 39 -6.93 3.15 6.29
N TYR A 40 -7.44 2.59 5.18
CA TYR A 40 -7.43 3.20 3.87
C TYR A 40 -8.83 3.16 3.26
N SER A 41 -9.17 4.19 2.47
CA SER A 41 -10.46 4.27 1.76
C SER A 41 -10.48 3.35 0.54
N TRP A 42 -9.32 3.02 -0.02
CA TRP A 42 -9.18 2.05 -1.11
C TRP A 42 -7.77 1.43 -1.13
N CYS A 43 -7.70 0.18 -1.58
CA CYS A 43 -6.48 -0.63 -1.65
C CYS A 43 -6.42 -1.39 -2.98
N ASP A 44 -5.22 -1.61 -3.54
CA ASP A 44 -5.06 -2.54 -4.66
C ASP A 44 -5.50 -3.97 -4.24
N PRO A 45 -6.22 -4.73 -5.08
CA PRO A 45 -6.69 -6.06 -4.72
C PRO A 45 -5.56 -7.08 -4.55
N GLN A 46 -4.39 -6.83 -5.17
CA GLN A 46 -3.23 -7.72 -5.15
C GLN A 46 -1.93 -6.94 -4.98
N PHE A 47 -0.97 -7.57 -4.31
CA PHE A 47 0.40 -7.07 -4.21
C PHE A 47 1.18 -7.40 -5.50
N VAL A 48 2.00 -6.45 -5.95
CA VAL A 48 2.94 -6.61 -7.05
C VAL A 48 4.36 -6.56 -6.49
N CYS A 49 5.05 -7.70 -6.52
CA CYS A 49 6.38 -7.89 -5.91
C CYS A 49 6.47 -7.39 -4.46
N GLY A 50 5.42 -7.63 -3.66
CA GLY A 50 5.37 -7.24 -2.25
C GLY A 50 4.98 -5.78 -1.99
N TYR A 51 4.46 -5.05 -2.98
CA TYR A 51 3.93 -3.70 -2.80
C TYR A 51 2.49 -3.57 -3.28
N ALA A 52 1.70 -2.71 -2.63
CA ALA A 52 0.34 -2.38 -3.03
C ALA A 52 0.10 -0.87 -2.93
N ARG A 53 -0.68 -0.31 -3.86
CA ARG A 53 -1.13 1.08 -3.72
C ARG A 53 -2.28 1.15 -2.74
N VAL A 54 -2.30 2.23 -1.98
CA VAL A 54 -3.36 2.56 -1.04
C VAL A 54 -3.76 4.01 -1.20
N LEU A 55 -4.99 4.32 -0.82
CA LEU A 55 -5.57 5.64 -0.96
C LEU A 55 -6.34 6.02 0.30
N ILE A 56 -6.14 7.26 0.74
CA ILE A 56 -7.01 7.93 1.69
C ILE A 56 -7.82 9.01 0.96
N GLN A 57 -9.04 9.20 1.42
CA GLN A 57 -9.91 10.30 1.02
C GLN A 57 -10.07 11.23 2.22
N SER A 58 -9.74 12.51 2.04
CA SER A 58 -9.95 13.52 3.08
C SER A 58 -11.39 14.02 3.11
N ALA A 59 -11.75 14.76 4.16
CA ALA A 59 -13.06 15.40 4.29
C ALA A 59 -13.43 16.35 3.14
N PHE A 60 -12.44 16.84 2.39
CA PHE A 60 -12.65 17.73 1.23
C PHE A 60 -12.69 16.98 -0.11
N ASP A 61 -12.96 15.67 -0.08
CA ASP A 61 -12.98 14.79 -1.25
C ASP A 61 -11.62 14.72 -2.01
N THR A 62 -10.54 15.14 -1.34
CA THR A 62 -9.20 15.04 -1.91
C THR A 62 -8.63 13.65 -1.68
N LYS A 63 -8.26 12.99 -2.77
CA LYS A 63 -7.68 11.65 -2.78
C LYS A 63 -6.17 11.73 -2.75
N LYS A 64 -5.54 10.99 -1.84
CA LYS A 64 -4.09 10.89 -1.75
C LYS A 64 -3.64 9.44 -1.77
N TRP A 65 -2.72 9.16 -2.68
CA TRP A 65 -2.17 7.84 -2.96
C TRP A 65 -0.81 7.68 -2.28
N GLY A 66 -0.57 6.47 -1.77
CA GLY A 66 0.73 6.00 -1.31
C GLY A 66 0.94 4.53 -1.72
N ILE A 67 2.06 3.97 -1.25
CA ILE A 67 2.40 2.56 -1.48
C ILE A 67 2.83 1.96 -0.15
N ILE A 68 2.30 0.78 0.17
CA ILE A 68 2.70 -0.01 1.34
C ILE A 68 3.45 -1.27 0.91
N ASP A 69 4.20 -1.86 1.84
CA ASP A 69 4.74 -3.21 1.73
C ASP A 69 3.83 -4.28 2.38
N THR A 70 4.26 -5.54 2.34
CA THR A 70 3.52 -6.69 2.92
C THR A 70 3.50 -6.70 4.46
N GLN A 71 4.16 -5.76 5.13
CA GLN A 71 4.02 -5.55 6.57
C GLN A 71 3.02 -4.43 6.88
N GLY A 72 2.39 -3.85 5.86
CA GLY A 72 1.54 -2.67 6.01
C GLY A 72 2.33 -1.37 6.19
N THR A 73 3.66 -1.40 6.07
CA THR A 73 4.51 -0.22 6.23
C THR A 73 4.39 0.68 5.01
N VAL A 74 4.19 1.97 5.23
CA VAL A 74 4.13 2.98 4.16
C VAL A 74 5.54 3.21 3.59
N VAL A 75 5.77 2.76 2.36
CA VAL A 75 7.03 2.91 1.61
C VAL A 75 7.02 4.19 0.77
N ILE A 76 5.86 4.57 0.24
CA ILE A 76 5.60 5.87 -0.39
C ILE A 76 4.51 6.57 0.41
N PRO A 77 4.77 7.77 0.98
CA PRO A 77 3.77 8.53 1.73
C PRO A 77 2.50 8.82 0.92
N LEU A 78 1.37 8.92 1.64
CA LEU A 78 0.06 9.22 1.05
C LEU A 78 -0.07 10.73 0.75
N GLU A 79 0.72 11.23 -0.19
CA GLU A 79 0.76 12.65 -0.58
C GLU A 79 0.60 12.89 -2.09
N TYR A 80 0.52 11.81 -2.88
CA TYR A 80 0.43 11.87 -4.33
C TYR A 80 -1.03 11.98 -4.79
N ASP A 81 -1.28 12.78 -5.81
CA ASP A 81 -2.63 12.92 -6.38
C ASP A 81 -3.02 11.68 -7.19
N LYS A 82 -2.01 11.00 -7.75
CA LYS A 82 -2.18 9.76 -8.51
C LYS A 82 -0.88 8.96 -8.52
N ILE A 83 -0.98 7.65 -8.34
CA ILE A 83 0.10 6.69 -8.63
C ILE A 83 -0.43 5.69 -9.63
N TRP A 84 0.27 5.51 -10.75
CA TRP A 84 -0.12 4.55 -11.78
C TRP A 84 0.03 3.11 -11.29
N ILE A 85 -0.67 2.19 -11.95
CA ILE A 85 -0.67 0.77 -11.59
C ILE A 85 0.76 0.22 -11.53
N LEU A 86 1.02 -0.58 -10.49
CA LEU A 86 2.29 -1.26 -10.33
C LEU A 86 2.38 -2.42 -11.34
N LYS A 87 3.58 -2.64 -11.88
CA LYS A 87 3.86 -3.73 -12.80
C LYS A 87 5.19 -4.36 -12.44
N GLU A 88 5.22 -5.69 -12.45
CA GLU A 88 6.45 -6.46 -12.34
C GLU A 88 7.41 -6.01 -13.45
N GLY A 89 8.59 -5.51 -13.07
CA GLY A 89 9.58 -4.92 -14.00
C GLY A 89 9.61 -3.39 -14.09
N TYR A 90 8.61 -2.67 -13.56
CA TYR A 90 8.56 -1.19 -13.62
C TYR A 90 8.62 -0.50 -12.26
N LEU A 91 8.98 -1.23 -11.19
CA LEU A 91 9.02 -0.71 -9.81
C LEU A 91 10.10 0.36 -9.58
N SER A 92 11.06 0.49 -10.49
CA SER A 92 12.07 1.55 -10.49
C SER A 92 11.60 2.84 -11.18
N CYS A 93 10.51 2.77 -11.95
CA CYS A 93 10.03 3.83 -12.84
C CYS A 93 8.50 3.95 -12.79
N ILE A 94 7.93 4.06 -11.58
CA ILE A 94 6.48 4.18 -11.40
C ILE A 94 6.08 5.62 -11.66
N LYS A 95 5.19 5.82 -12.63
CA LYS A 95 4.63 7.15 -12.91
C LYS A 95 3.69 7.57 -11.80
N ALA A 96 3.84 8.81 -11.32
CA ALA A 96 2.97 9.41 -10.32
C ALA A 96 2.77 10.90 -10.60
N PHE A 97 1.79 11.50 -9.93
CA PHE A 97 1.51 12.93 -9.99
C PHE A 97 1.44 13.50 -8.59
N GLN A 98 2.09 14.65 -8.38
CA GLN A 98 2.03 15.43 -7.15
C GLN A 98 1.92 16.92 -7.49
N LYS A 99 0.85 17.55 -7.04
CA LYS A 99 0.49 18.94 -7.36
C LYS A 99 0.57 19.20 -8.87
N GLU A 100 -0.10 18.33 -9.64
CA GLU A 100 -0.14 18.35 -11.12
C GLU A 100 1.18 18.10 -11.84
N LYS A 101 2.29 17.92 -11.11
CA LYS A 101 3.59 17.59 -11.70
C LYS A 101 3.75 16.10 -11.82
N GLU A 102 4.11 15.64 -13.01
CA GLU A 102 4.53 14.26 -13.23
C GLU A 102 5.88 14.01 -12.55
N VAL A 103 5.95 12.93 -11.80
CA VAL A 103 7.16 12.47 -11.12
C VAL A 103 7.32 10.96 -11.31
N THR A 104 8.55 10.48 -11.20
CA THR A 104 8.88 9.05 -11.28
C THR A 104 9.34 8.55 -9.92
N LEU A 105 8.67 7.52 -9.41
CA LEU A 105 9.01 6.87 -8.15
C LEU A 105 9.85 5.62 -8.40
N ASN A 106 10.81 5.39 -7.51
CA ASN A 106 11.70 4.23 -7.55
C ASN A 106 11.71 3.53 -6.18
N LEU A 107 11.06 2.37 -6.09
CA LEU A 107 10.94 1.63 -4.83
C LEU A 107 12.26 1.05 -4.34
N PHE A 108 13.25 0.82 -5.21
CA PHE A 108 14.56 0.28 -4.83
C PHE A 108 15.48 1.33 -4.20
N LYS A 109 15.33 2.61 -4.58
CA LYS A 109 16.13 3.70 -4.00
C LYS A 109 15.68 4.07 -2.59
N LEU A 110 14.42 3.83 -2.25
CA LEU A 110 13.84 4.22 -0.96
C LEU A 110 14.26 3.30 0.19
N LYS A 111 14.55 2.02 -0.09
CA LYS A 111 15.11 1.09 0.90
C LYS A 111 16.48 1.52 1.46
N LYS A 112 17.22 2.41 0.78
CA LYS A 112 18.54 2.87 1.22
C LYS A 112 18.52 3.96 2.30
N ARG A 113 17.36 4.53 2.67
CA ARG A 113 17.28 5.57 3.71
C ARG A 113 17.13 5.04 5.15
N PHE A 114 17.07 3.72 5.36
CA PHE A 114 16.78 3.13 6.69
C PHE A 114 17.94 2.35 7.35
N ILE A 115 19.17 2.42 6.85
CA ILE A 115 20.34 1.81 7.51
C ILE A 115 21.50 2.80 7.30
N LEU A 116 21.91 3.62 8.27
CA LEU A 116 22.82 3.32 9.37
C LEU A 116 22.87 4.55 10.32
N ASP A 117 22.09 4.60 11.40
CA ASP A 117 22.28 5.68 12.41
C ASP A 117 22.30 5.13 13.86
N GLY A 118 22.52 3.82 14.03
CA GLY A 118 22.40 3.18 15.34
C GLY A 118 23.21 1.91 15.56
N LEU A 119 24.26 1.64 14.78
CA LEU A 119 25.21 0.59 15.12
C LEU A 119 26.52 1.23 15.60
N THR A 120 26.56 1.57 16.89
CA THR A 120 27.82 1.61 17.64
C THR A 120 28.30 0.18 17.78
N TYR A 121 29.34 -0.19 17.03
CA TYR A 121 30.09 -1.41 17.28
C TYR A 121 30.80 -1.28 18.63
N VAL A 122 30.50 -2.18 19.56
CA VAL A 122 31.34 -2.44 20.75
C VAL A 122 32.09 -3.74 20.51
#